data_AF-A0A497HP31-F1
#
_entry.id   AF-A0A497HP31-F1
#
_cell.length_a   1.000
_cell.length_b   1.000
_cell.length_c   1.000
_cell.angle_alpha   90.00
_cell.angle_beta   90.00
_cell.angle_gamma   90.00
#
_symmetry.space_group_name_H-M   'P 1'
#
loop_
_entity.id
_entity.type
_entity.pdbx_description
1 polymer ?
#
loop_
_entity_poly.entity_id
_entity_poly.type
_entity_poly.pdbx_seq_one_letter_code
_entity_poly.pdbx_strand_id
1 'polypeptide(L)'
;MKERVNLRVHCPRCRKYFDYEGEGPYPIRVRCPHCGARGIIEREGEELEEKAGVLVVCPACEELFYVKEQKPFMTCPHCGARGKVPLDVLEELEKIKEEREDKMTLRCPRCGEKFELPRGHRGATVCPHCGARGYI
;
A
#
# COMPACT_ATOMS: atom_id res chain seq x y z
N MET A 1 -27.90 -2.04 -10.46
CA MET A 1 -27.75 -1.98 -8.99
C MET A 1 -26.84 -0.81 -8.68
N LYS A 2 -27.30 0.19 -7.91
CA LYS A 2 -26.49 1.35 -7.54
C LYS A 2 -25.67 0.96 -6.31
N GLU A 3 -24.35 0.92 -6.42
CA GLU A 3 -23.45 0.67 -5.28
C GLU A 3 -23.52 1.90 -4.36
N ARG A 4 -23.96 1.68 -3.11
CA ARG A 4 -23.93 2.71 -2.07
C ARG A 4 -22.55 2.71 -1.45
N VAL A 5 -21.89 3.85 -1.46
CA VAL A 5 -20.51 4.01 -1.00
C VAL A 5 -20.52 4.93 0.20
N ASN A 6 -19.96 4.44 1.32
CA ASN A 6 -19.78 5.20 2.56
C ASN A 6 -18.27 5.29 2.83
N LEU A 7 -17.72 6.51 2.74
CA LEU A 7 -16.28 6.73 2.86
C LEU A 7 -15.99 7.83 3.86
N ARG A 8 -14.97 7.61 4.68
CA ARG A 8 -14.42 8.65 5.56
C ARG A 8 -13.29 9.37 4.84
N VAL A 9 -13.55 10.59 4.41
CA VAL A 9 -12.66 11.35 3.52
C VAL A 9 -11.86 12.36 4.34
N HIS A 10 -10.53 12.32 4.23
CA HIS A 10 -9.66 13.34 4.80
C HIS A 10 -9.48 14.50 3.82
N CYS A 11 -9.89 15.71 4.21
CA CYS A 11 -9.70 16.88 3.36
C CYS A 11 -8.26 17.43 3.49
N PRO A 12 -7.45 17.48 2.42
CA PRO A 12 -6.08 18.00 2.49
C PRO A 12 -6.03 19.51 2.77
N ARG A 13 -7.13 20.24 2.51
CA ARG A 13 -7.17 21.70 2.68
C ARG A 13 -7.45 22.13 4.11
N CYS A 14 -8.33 21.43 4.83
CA CYS A 14 -8.69 21.79 6.20
C CYS A 14 -8.27 20.75 7.25
N ARG A 15 -7.64 19.65 6.82
CA ARG A 15 -7.18 18.53 7.67
C ARG A 15 -8.27 17.92 8.55
N LYS A 16 -9.54 18.06 8.13
CA LYS A 16 -10.71 17.49 8.80
C LYS A 16 -11.20 16.28 8.02
N TYR A 17 -11.65 15.29 8.78
CA TYR A 17 -12.34 14.13 8.24
C TYR A 17 -13.82 14.44 8.10
N PHE A 18 -14.46 13.93 7.05
CA PHE A 18 -15.91 13.97 6.90
C PHE A 18 -16.39 12.68 6.25
N ASP A 19 -17.60 12.27 6.61
CA ASP A 19 -18.23 11.10 6.04
C ASP A 19 -18.97 11.48 4.75
N TYR A 20 -18.74 10.70 3.70
CA TYR A 20 -19.40 10.85 2.42
C TYR A 20 -20.25 9.61 2.14
N GLU A 21 -21.55 9.84 1.98
CA GLU A 21 -22.53 8.83 1.59
C GLU A 21 -23.03 9.17 0.18
N GLY A 22 -22.81 8.29 -0.79
CA GLY A 22 -23.17 8.57 -2.17
C GLY A 22 -23.49 7.33 -3.00
N GLU A 23 -24.15 7.56 -4.13
CA GLU A 23 -24.43 6.54 -5.13
C GLU A 23 -23.57 6.81 -6.36
N GLY A 24 -22.76 5.84 -6.78
CA GLY A 24 -22.12 5.95 -8.08
C GLY A 24 -20.95 5.01 -8.29
N PRO A 25 -20.65 4.68 -9.56
CA PRO A 25 -19.33 4.20 -9.92
C PRO A 25 -18.33 5.35 -9.78
N TYR A 26 -17.11 5.02 -9.36
CA TYR A 26 -15.99 5.95 -9.33
C TYR A 26 -15.68 6.49 -10.75
N PRO A 27 -15.18 7.72 -10.88
CA PRO A 27 -14.74 8.65 -9.84
C PRO A 27 -15.87 9.53 -9.26
N ILE A 28 -15.88 9.73 -7.94
CA ILE A 28 -16.91 10.47 -7.19
C ILE A 28 -16.44 11.90 -6.92
N ARG A 29 -17.19 12.89 -7.41
CA ARG A 29 -16.92 14.31 -7.12
C ARG A 29 -17.51 14.69 -5.77
N VAL A 30 -16.66 15.14 -4.85
CA VAL A 30 -17.08 15.52 -3.49
C VAL A 30 -16.70 16.96 -3.16
N ARG A 31 -17.50 17.56 -2.27
CA ARG A 31 -17.22 18.89 -1.71
C ARG A 31 -17.09 18.76 -0.20
N CYS A 32 -15.97 19.23 0.35
CA CYS A 32 -15.77 19.22 1.79
C CYS A 32 -16.80 20.15 2.48
N PRO A 33 -17.56 19.66 3.48
CA PRO A 33 -18.55 20.47 4.20
C PRO A 33 -17.91 21.53 5.09
N HIS A 34 -16.63 21.36 5.47
CA HIS A 34 -15.96 22.26 6.40
C HIS A 34 -15.30 23.47 5.72
N CYS A 35 -14.80 23.32 4.49
CA CYS A 35 -14.04 24.39 3.82
C CYS A 35 -14.48 24.65 2.38
N GLY A 36 -15.46 23.91 1.85
CA GLY A 36 -15.97 24.06 0.50
C GLY A 36 -15.02 23.61 -0.63
N ALA A 37 -13.87 23.01 -0.29
CA ALA A 37 -12.94 22.46 -1.28
C ALA A 37 -13.62 21.37 -2.11
N ARG A 38 -13.37 21.35 -3.41
CA ARG A 38 -13.86 20.32 -4.33
C ARG A 38 -12.73 19.32 -4.57
N GLY A 39 -13.04 18.03 -4.48
CA GLY A 39 -12.12 16.93 -4.71
C GLY A 39 -12.79 15.80 -5.49
N ILE A 40 -12.00 14.85 -5.92
CA ILE A 40 -12.45 13.65 -6.61
C ILE A 40 -11.96 12.47 -5.78
N ILE A 41 -12.84 11.52 -5.49
CA ILE A 41 -12.52 10.24 -4.85
C ILE A 41 -12.48 9.21 -5.97
N GLU A 42 -11.37 8.50 -6.08
CA GLU A 42 -11.19 7.41 -7.04
C GLU A 42 -11.31 6.07 -6.31
N ARG A 43 -11.58 4.97 -7.03
CA ARG A 43 -11.61 3.64 -6.43
C ARG A 43 -10.17 3.29 -6.19
N GLU A 44 -9.68 3.50 -4.97
CA GLU A 44 -8.51 2.74 -4.53
C GLU A 44 -8.95 1.27 -4.59
N GLY A 45 -8.47 0.55 -5.61
CA GLY A 45 -8.38 -0.89 -5.47
C GLY A 45 -7.62 -1.14 -4.18
N GLU A 46 -8.08 -2.10 -3.38
CA GLU A 46 -7.32 -2.61 -2.26
C GLU A 46 -6.00 -3.20 -2.77
N GLU A 47 -5.04 -2.36 -3.10
CA GLU A 47 -3.67 -2.66 -2.77
C GLU A 47 -3.57 -2.31 -1.29
N LEU A 48 -3.97 -3.28 -0.45
CA LEU A 48 -3.18 -3.54 0.74
C LEU A 48 -1.76 -3.73 0.24
N GLU A 49 -1.02 -2.63 0.05
CA GLU A 49 0.43 -2.66 0.03
C GLU A 49 0.77 -3.38 1.32
N GLU A 50 1.12 -4.67 1.21
CA GLU A 50 1.81 -5.41 2.24
C GLU A 50 2.82 -4.43 2.83
N LYS A 51 2.66 -4.12 4.12
CA LYS A 51 3.45 -3.16 4.87
C LYS A 51 4.91 -3.61 4.89
N ALA A 52 5.61 -3.48 3.76
CA ALA A 52 7.01 -3.73 3.60
C ALA A 52 7.73 -2.44 3.96
N GLY A 53 7.78 -2.15 5.24
CA GLY A 53 8.48 -1.01 5.79
C GLY A 53 8.77 -1.23 7.26
N VAL A 54 9.93 -0.78 7.70
CA VAL A 54 10.35 -0.91 9.09
C VAL A 54 9.79 0.28 9.87
N LEU A 55 9.18 0.00 11.02
CA LEU A 55 8.69 1.01 11.95
C LEU A 55 9.86 1.59 12.73
N VAL A 56 10.02 2.91 12.65
CA VAL A 56 11.09 3.63 13.34
C VAL A 56 10.48 4.72 14.20
N VAL A 57 10.98 4.87 15.42
CA VAL A 57 10.64 5.99 16.32
C VAL A 57 11.55 7.17 16.00
N CYS A 58 10.98 8.34 15.74
CA CYS A 58 11.77 9.54 15.57
C CYS A 58 12.29 10.03 16.94
N PRO A 59 13.61 10.18 17.16
CA PRO A 59 14.14 10.66 18.43
C PRO A 59 13.84 12.14 18.70
N ALA A 60 13.41 12.89 17.69
CA ALA A 60 13.13 14.33 17.82
C ALA A 60 11.68 14.64 18.18
N CYS A 61 10.72 13.78 17.81
CA CYS A 61 9.29 13.98 18.09
C CYS A 61 8.60 12.78 18.71
N GLU A 62 9.34 11.71 19.02
CA GLU A 62 8.88 10.45 19.63
C GLU A 62 7.77 9.73 18.84
N GLU A 63 7.51 10.17 17.62
CA GLU A 63 6.45 9.62 16.76
C GLU A 63 6.95 8.44 15.93
N LEU A 64 6.10 7.43 15.77
CA LEU A 64 6.34 6.23 14.97
C LEU A 64 5.99 6.49 13.49
N PHE A 65 6.88 6.12 12.58
CA PHE A 65 6.63 6.19 11.14
C PHE A 65 7.33 5.05 10.39
N TYR A 66 6.84 4.74 9.19
CA TYR A 66 7.37 3.65 8.36
C TYR A 66 8.44 4.15 7.41
N VAL A 67 9.58 3.45 7.36
CA VAL A 67 10.62 3.66 6.35
C VAL A 67 10.50 2.56 5.30
N LYS A 68 10.32 2.95 4.03
CA LYS A 68 10.31 2.02 2.88
C LYS A 68 11.59 2.11 2.03
N GLU A 69 12.37 3.17 2.19
CA GLU A 69 13.54 3.44 1.37
C GLU A 69 14.84 3.09 2.10
N GLN A 70 15.70 2.31 1.45
CA GLN A 70 17.05 2.02 1.91
C GLN A 70 17.98 3.23 1.67
N LYS A 71 17.75 4.31 2.41
CA LYS A 71 18.59 5.50 2.37
C LYS A 71 19.25 5.69 3.74
N PRO A 72 20.56 5.99 3.77
CA PRO A 72 21.25 6.25 5.04
C PRO A 72 20.75 7.51 5.74
N PHE A 73 20.03 8.39 5.02
CA PHE A 73 19.41 9.60 5.56
C PHE A 73 17.90 9.57 5.28
N MET A 74 17.13 9.88 6.31
CA MET A 74 15.69 10.02 6.25
C MET A 74 15.25 11.37 6.81
N THR A 75 14.08 11.84 6.37
CA THR A 75 13.44 13.02 6.94
C THR A 75 12.14 12.58 7.59
N CYS A 76 11.96 12.86 8.88
CA CYS A 76 10.72 12.53 9.58
C CYS A 76 9.54 13.30 8.95
N PRO A 77 8.45 12.62 8.53
CA PRO A 77 7.29 13.29 7.93
C PRO A 77 6.49 14.12 8.93
N HIS A 78 6.65 13.88 10.24
CA HIS A 78 5.92 14.56 11.30
C HIS A 78 6.59 15.88 11.72
N CYS A 79 7.91 15.86 11.95
CA CYS A 79 8.64 17.02 12.47
C CYS A 79 9.64 17.63 11.48
N GLY A 80 9.94 16.97 10.35
CA GLY A 80 10.93 17.43 9.37
C GLY A 80 12.39 17.22 9.79
N ALA A 81 12.65 16.58 10.94
CA ALA A 81 14.01 16.28 11.37
C ALA A 81 14.70 15.33 10.38
N ARG A 82 15.94 15.67 10.00
CA ARG A 82 16.80 14.81 9.18
C ARG A 82 17.73 14.03 10.08
N GLY A 83 17.74 12.71 9.91
CA GLY A 83 18.52 11.80 10.72
C GLY A 83 19.12 10.68 9.89
N LYS A 84 20.10 9.99 10.48
CA LYS A 84 20.61 8.74 9.92
C LYS A 84 19.69 7.60 10.32
N VAL A 85 19.44 6.68 9.40
CA VAL A 85 18.74 5.43 9.69
C VAL A 85 19.70 4.51 10.45
N PRO A 86 19.27 3.85 11.55
CA PRO A 86 20.09 2.86 12.24
C PRO A 86 20.50 1.73 11.28
N LEU A 87 21.69 1.16 11.47
CA LEU A 87 22.18 0.07 10.63
C LEU A 87 21.26 -1.16 10.70
N ASP A 88 20.70 -1.45 11.87
CA ASP A 88 19.78 -2.56 12.08
C ASP A 88 18.52 -2.45 11.19
N VAL A 89 18.01 -1.23 11.01
CA VAL A 89 16.85 -0.96 10.16
C VAL A 89 17.18 -1.14 8.68
N LEU A 90 18.41 -0.81 8.27
CA LEU A 90 18.86 -1.03 6.89
C LEU A 90 18.98 -2.53 6.58
N GLU A 91 19.53 -3.32 7.50
CA GLU A 91 19.60 -4.78 7.36
C GLU A 91 18.19 -5.42 7.28
N GLU A 92 17.23 -4.96 8.09
CA GLU A 92 15.84 -5.42 7.99
C GLU A 92 15.20 -5.05 6.65
N LEU A 93 15.41 -3.82 6.17
CA LEU A 93 14.92 -3.39 4.85
C LEU A 93 15.56 -4.17 3.69
N GLU A 94 16.81 -4.61 3.83
CA GLU A 94 17.45 -5.51 2.86
C GLU A 94 16.81 -6.89 2.86
N LYS A 95 16.56 -7.49 4.03
CA LYS A 95 15.87 -8.80 4.14
C LYS A 95 14.47 -8.77 3.56
N ILE A 96 13.67 -7.76 3.91
CA ILE A 96 12.30 -7.59 3.38
C ILE A 96 12.31 -7.46 1.86
N LYS A 97 13.33 -6.80 1.31
CA LYS A 97 13.47 -6.62 -0.14
C LYS A 97 13.93 -7.92 -0.81
N GLU A 98 14.88 -8.65 -0.22
CA GLU A 98 15.32 -9.96 -0.71
C GLU A 98 14.16 -10.98 -0.73
N GLU A 99 13.35 -11.05 0.34
CA GLU A 99 12.16 -11.91 0.38
C GLU A 99 11.09 -11.54 -0.67
N ARG A 100 11.00 -10.25 -1.05
CA ARG A 100 10.10 -9.79 -2.12
C ARG A 100 10.67 -10.02 -3.51
N GLU A 101 11.97 -9.78 -3.71
CA GLU A 101 12.64 -10.05 -4.99
C GLU A 101 12.73 -11.56 -5.28
N ASP A 102 12.68 -12.40 -4.24
CA ASP A 102 12.57 -13.85 -4.37
C ASP A 102 11.16 -14.35 -4.73
N LYS A 103 10.19 -13.47 -5.00
CA LYS A 103 8.90 -13.86 -5.58
C LYS A 103 8.93 -13.67 -7.10
N MET A 104 8.45 -14.67 -7.84
CA MET A 104 8.22 -14.60 -9.28
C MET A 104 6.74 -14.45 -9.56
N THR A 105 6.37 -13.45 -10.34
CA THR A 105 5.00 -13.30 -10.86
C THR A 105 4.82 -14.20 -12.07
N LEU A 106 3.89 -15.15 -11.97
CA LEU A 106 3.52 -16.04 -13.06
C LEU A 106 2.11 -15.68 -13.56
N ARG A 107 1.92 -15.76 -14.87
CA ARG A 107 0.61 -15.54 -15.48
C ARG A 107 -0.03 -16.88 -15.77
N CYS A 108 -1.23 -17.11 -15.25
CA CYS A 108 -1.96 -18.33 -15.55
C CYS A 108 -2.37 -18.34 -17.03
N PRO A 109 -1.99 -19.34 -17.83
CA PRO A 109 -2.39 -19.43 -19.24
C PRO A 109 -3.90 -19.68 -19.42
N ARG A 110 -4.61 -20.12 -18.37
CA ARG A 110 -6.03 -20.47 -18.43
C ARG A 110 -6.96 -19.29 -18.14
N CYS A 111 -6.67 -18.49 -17.11
CA CYS A 111 -7.49 -17.34 -16.73
C CYS A 111 -6.85 -15.98 -17.01
N GLY A 112 -5.56 -15.94 -17.39
CA GLY A 112 -4.83 -14.70 -17.66
C GLY A 112 -4.42 -13.90 -16.42
N GLU A 113 -4.87 -14.32 -15.24
CA GLU A 113 -4.54 -13.70 -13.96
C GLU A 113 -3.08 -13.91 -13.58
N LYS A 114 -2.50 -12.88 -12.97
CA LYS A 114 -1.15 -12.91 -12.43
C LYS A 114 -1.21 -13.37 -10.99
N PHE A 115 -0.33 -14.28 -10.60
CA PHE A 115 -0.20 -14.74 -9.22
C PHE A 115 1.28 -14.90 -8.87
N GLU A 116 1.59 -14.76 -7.59
CA GLU A 116 2.97 -14.76 -7.09
C GLU A 116 3.32 -16.13 -6.54
N LEU A 117 4.52 -16.61 -6.87
CA LEU A 117 5.10 -17.83 -6.33
C LEU A 117 6.54 -17.58 -5.89
N PRO A 118 7.04 -18.29 -4.87
CA PRO A 118 8.45 -18.20 -4.49
C PRO A 118 9.36 -18.67 -5.65
N ARG A 119 10.47 -17.97 -5.87
CA ARG A 119 11.49 -18.34 -6.85
C ARG A 119 12.09 -19.67 -6.42
N GLY A 120 12.14 -20.61 -7.35
CA GLY A 120 12.56 -21.98 -7.06
C GLY A 120 11.42 -22.92 -6.66
N HIS A 121 10.16 -22.49 -6.68
CA HIS A 121 9.03 -23.42 -6.67
C HIS A 121 9.14 -24.36 -7.88
N ARG A 122 9.41 -25.64 -7.62
CA ARG A 122 9.44 -26.70 -8.62
C ARG A 122 8.37 -27.72 -8.27
N GLY A 123 7.45 -27.98 -9.19
CA GLY A 123 6.39 -28.96 -8.99
C GLY A 123 5.00 -28.44 -9.32
N ALA A 124 4.00 -29.13 -8.77
CA ALA A 124 2.60 -28.82 -9.04
C ALA A 124 2.24 -27.47 -8.41
N THR A 125 1.73 -26.55 -9.23
CA THR A 125 1.16 -25.29 -8.78
C THR A 125 -0.30 -25.23 -9.17
N VAL A 126 -1.13 -24.67 -8.28
CA VAL A 126 -2.56 -24.51 -8.51
C VAL A 126 -2.85 -23.03 -8.59
N CYS A 127 -3.42 -22.57 -9.70
CA CYS A 127 -3.82 -21.18 -9.83
C CYS A 127 -4.95 -20.86 -8.84
N PRO A 128 -4.78 -19.90 -7.92
CA PRO A 128 -5.80 -19.56 -6.92
C PRO A 128 -7.08 -18.96 -7.54
N HIS A 129 -6.98 -18.39 -8.75
CA HIS A 129 -8.11 -17.73 -9.41
C HIS A 129 -9.01 -18.68 -10.21
N CYS A 130 -8.47 -19.78 -10.73
CA CYS A 130 -9.25 -20.71 -11.59
C CYS A 130 -9.11 -22.19 -11.23
N GLY A 131 -8.31 -22.52 -10.21
CA GLY A 131 -8.05 -23.89 -9.79
C GLY A 131 -7.25 -24.73 -10.80
N ALA A 132 -6.72 -24.11 -11.87
CA ALA A 132 -5.93 -24.83 -12.86
C ALA A 132 -4.63 -25.36 -12.23
N ARG A 133 -4.39 -26.66 -12.36
CA ARG A 133 -3.14 -27.31 -11.97
C ARG A 133 -2.16 -27.24 -13.14
N GLY A 134 -1.00 -26.64 -12.91
CA GLY A 134 0.13 -26.64 -13.83
C GLY A 134 1.39 -27.19 -13.14
N TYR A 135 2.39 -27.54 -13.93
CA TYR A 135 3.72 -27.87 -13.42
C TYR A 135 4.71 -26.81 -13.90
N ILE A 136 5.59 -26.38 -13.01
CA ILE A 136 6.72 -25.49 -13.28
C ILE A 136 8.03 -26.20 -12.98
#